data_AF-A0A7V8V576-F1
#
_entry.id   AF-A0A7V8V576-F1
#
_cell.length_a   1.000
_cell.length_b   1.000
_cell.length_c   1.000
_cell.angle_alpha   90.00
_cell.angle_beta   90.00
_cell.angle_gamma   90.00
#
_symmetry.space_group_name_H-M   'P 1'
#
loop_
_entity.id
_entity.type
_entity.pdbx_description
1 polymer ?
#
loop_
_entity_poly.entity_id
_entity_poly.type
_entity_poly.pdbx_seq_one_letter_code
_entity_poly.pdbx_strand_id
1 'polypeptide(L)'
;MERKPQTQRGFTLVELLVVIAIIGVLIALLLPAVQQAREAARRMQCTNQLKQIGLALHNYHDTHLVLPPATLNPSCQGCDASPYPATLKDNIRNITGHLLILPFLEQGAMHDQLDFRFPMGLCSAADGDTPPDATDAANNMAVLQGARIDLFACPSDPYDNLGTATTDWYHNENYARTSYGFIASDWNDYSTGLYWQGSSNSSSMRPAFGDNGAAKFRDITDGLSSSILMCETPMEKQSASYGPFWGAYTHTFWLQMSRGINTAHSPPDPRPYAWTPGSNHPGGCNAIFGDGSVHFLSETTNLDTLRYLTRIGDGEILGEY
;
A
#
# COMPACT_ATOMS: atom_id res chain seq x y z
N MET A 1 -47.56 41.82 46.08
CA MET A 1 -46.18 41.32 45.89
C MET A 1 -45.47 42.21 44.89
N GLU A 2 -44.69 43.17 45.39
CA GLU A 2 -43.89 44.09 44.58
C GLU A 2 -42.67 43.36 44.01
N ARG A 3 -42.55 43.27 42.68
CA ARG A 3 -41.35 42.74 42.03
C ARG A 3 -40.27 43.83 42.07
N LYS A 4 -39.22 43.60 42.86
CA LYS A 4 -37.99 44.41 42.84
C LYS A 4 -37.45 44.49 41.40
N PRO A 5 -37.16 45.68 40.85
CA PRO A 5 -36.56 45.80 39.54
C PRO A 5 -35.16 45.18 39.56
N GLN A 6 -34.94 44.15 38.75
CA GLN A 6 -33.61 43.61 38.51
C GLN A 6 -32.84 44.63 37.65
N THR A 7 -31.81 45.24 38.23
CA THR A 7 -30.82 46.02 37.50
C THR A 7 -30.11 45.12 36.49
N GLN A 8 -30.47 45.23 35.22
CA GLN A 8 -29.71 44.62 34.14
C GLN A 8 -28.38 45.38 34.01
N ARG A 9 -27.27 44.72 34.30
CA ARG A 9 -25.93 45.26 34.05
C ARG A 9 -25.72 45.30 32.54
N GLY A 10 -25.58 46.50 31.97
CA GLY A 10 -25.23 46.67 30.56
C GLY A 10 -23.77 46.23 30.34
N PHE A 11 -23.55 45.41 29.32
CA PHE A 11 -22.22 44.98 28.93
C PHE A 11 -21.55 46.07 28.10
N THR A 12 -20.33 46.47 28.45
CA THR A 12 -19.62 47.51 27.69
C THR A 12 -18.99 46.92 26.43
N LEU A 13 -18.90 47.73 25.36
CA LEU A 13 -18.27 47.32 24.10
C LEU A 13 -16.83 46.85 24.31
N VAL A 14 -16.13 47.46 25.27
CA VAL A 14 -14.75 47.10 25.65
C VAL A 14 -14.68 45.71 26.27
N GLU A 15 -15.58 45.35 27.17
CA GLU A 15 -15.61 44.00 27.78
C GLU A 15 -15.85 42.93 26.72
N LEU A 16 -16.73 43.19 25.74
CA LEU A 16 -16.94 42.27 24.62
C LEU A 16 -15.70 42.12 23.77
N LEU A 17 -15.03 43.23 23.46
CA LEU A 17 -13.84 43.25 22.62
C LEU A 17 -12.66 42.51 23.28
N VAL A 18 -12.49 42.65 24.59
CA VAL A 18 -11.46 41.91 25.35
C VAL A 18 -11.75 40.41 25.33
N VAL A 19 -13.00 40.00 25.54
CA VAL A 19 -13.36 38.57 25.56
C VAL A 19 -13.12 37.92 24.20
N ILE A 20 -13.56 38.56 23.10
CA ILE A 20 -13.30 38.03 21.76
C ILE A 20 -11.80 38.02 21.43
N ALA A 21 -11.03 39.00 21.91
CA ALA A 21 -9.58 39.03 21.71
C ALA A 21 -8.90 37.86 22.44
N ILE A 22 -9.28 37.57 23.69
CA ILE A 22 -8.76 36.44 24.45
C ILE A 22 -9.13 35.11 23.78
N ILE A 23 -10.40 34.93 23.40
CA ILE A 23 -10.85 33.71 22.69
C ILE A 23 -10.10 33.56 21.37
N GLY A 24 -9.92 34.65 20.62
CA GLY A 24 -9.17 34.65 19.36
C GLY A 24 -7.72 34.20 19.55
N VAL A 25 -7.02 34.72 20.57
CA VAL A 25 -5.65 34.30 20.90
C VAL A 25 -5.61 32.83 21.33
N LEU A 26 -6.53 32.39 22.19
CA LEU A 26 -6.60 30.99 22.63
C LEU A 26 -6.82 30.04 21.45
N ILE A 27 -7.77 30.34 20.55
CA ILE A 27 -8.03 29.52 19.36
C ILE A 27 -6.82 29.52 18.43
N ALA A 28 -6.18 30.67 18.21
CA ALA A 28 -5.00 30.78 17.36
C ALA A 28 -3.83 29.93 17.86
N LEU A 29 -3.68 29.79 19.19
CA LEU A 29 -2.65 28.94 19.80
C LEU A 29 -3.05 27.46 19.84
N LEU A 30 -4.34 27.16 20.02
CA LEU A 30 -4.84 25.78 20.15
C LEU A 30 -5.00 25.07 18.81
N LEU A 31 -5.41 25.77 17.75
CA LEU A 31 -5.71 25.15 16.46
C LEU A 31 -4.48 24.44 15.84
N PRO A 32 -3.27 25.07 15.76
CA PRO A 32 -2.09 24.38 15.26
C PRO A 32 -1.72 23.15 16.10
N ALA A 33 -1.82 23.27 17.43
CA ALA A 33 -1.50 22.19 18.35
C ALA A 33 -2.45 20.99 18.19
N VAL A 34 -3.76 21.25 18.05
CA VAL A 34 -4.76 20.18 17.83
C VAL A 34 -4.53 19.47 16.51
N GLN A 35 -4.14 20.18 15.44
CA GLN A 35 -3.85 19.52 14.16
C GLN A 35 -2.59 18.66 14.21
N GLN A 36 -1.53 19.14 14.86
CA GLN A 36 -0.30 18.35 15.07
C GLN A 36 -0.59 17.08 15.88
N ALA A 37 -1.38 17.19 16.95
CA ALA A 37 -1.77 16.04 17.76
C ALA A 37 -2.59 15.01 16.96
N ARG A 38 -3.52 15.48 16.12
CA ARG A 38 -4.32 14.60 15.23
C ARG A 38 -3.45 13.87 14.23
N GLU A 39 -2.48 14.55 13.62
CA GLU A 39 -1.60 13.92 12.64
C GLU A 39 -0.66 12.91 13.29
N ALA A 40 -0.13 13.21 14.48
CA ALA A 40 0.66 12.24 15.24
C ALA A 40 -0.16 10.98 15.57
N ALA A 41 -1.44 11.13 15.93
CA ALA A 41 -2.33 9.99 16.17
C ALA A 41 -2.60 9.17 14.90
N ARG A 42 -2.84 9.82 13.76
CA ARG A 42 -3.02 9.12 12.47
C ARG A 42 -1.77 8.37 12.04
N ARG A 43 -0.58 8.96 12.20
CA ARG A 43 0.69 8.28 11.93
C ARG A 43 0.93 7.09 12.85
N MET A 44 0.57 7.21 14.12
CA MET A 44 0.62 6.08 15.06
C MET A 44 -0.33 4.95 14.63
N GLN A 45 -1.51 5.29 14.11
CA GLN A 45 -2.41 4.31 13.54
C GLN A 45 -1.81 3.60 12.32
N CYS A 46 -1.22 4.32 11.36
CA CYS A 46 -0.60 3.70 10.18
C CYS A 46 0.63 2.82 10.58
N THR A 47 1.39 3.24 11.59
CA THR A 47 2.46 2.40 12.20
C THR A 47 1.90 1.11 12.81
N ASN A 48 0.79 1.16 13.54
CA ASN A 48 0.17 -0.02 14.13
C ASN A 48 -0.45 -0.94 13.06
N GLN A 49 -1.03 -0.37 12.00
CA GLN A 49 -1.54 -1.11 10.85
C GLN A 49 -0.42 -1.90 10.16
N LEU A 50 0.73 -1.26 9.89
CA LEU A 50 1.92 -1.96 9.39
C LEU A 50 2.39 -3.07 10.32
N LYS A 51 2.43 -2.84 11.65
CA LYS A 51 2.81 -3.90 12.61
C LYS A 51 1.86 -5.11 12.56
N GLN A 52 0.56 -4.88 12.40
CA GLN A 52 -0.41 -5.96 12.23
C GLN A 52 -0.17 -6.72 10.92
N ILE A 53 0.12 -6.02 9.82
CA ILE A 53 0.51 -6.64 8.55
C ILE A 53 1.80 -7.46 8.70
N GLY A 54 2.80 -6.93 9.41
CA GLY A 54 4.04 -7.66 9.72
C GLY A 54 3.84 -8.93 10.50
N LEU A 55 3.01 -8.86 11.54
CA LEU A 55 2.63 -10.04 12.31
C LEU A 55 1.93 -11.08 11.43
N ALA A 56 1.04 -10.65 10.53
CA ALA A 56 0.39 -11.52 9.57
C ALA A 56 1.37 -12.17 8.58
N LEU A 57 2.36 -11.42 8.09
CA LEU A 57 3.44 -11.95 7.25
C LEU A 57 4.26 -13.01 7.99
N HIS A 58 4.59 -12.78 9.26
CA HIS A 58 5.28 -13.76 10.11
C HIS A 58 4.44 -15.01 10.34
N ASN A 59 3.16 -14.86 10.69
CA ASN A 59 2.24 -15.99 10.89
C ASN A 59 2.03 -16.81 9.59
N TYR A 60 1.94 -16.12 8.44
CA TYR A 60 1.92 -16.79 7.14
C TYR A 60 3.20 -17.58 6.92
N HIS A 61 4.37 -16.97 7.16
CA HIS A 61 5.66 -17.66 7.03
C HIS A 61 5.76 -18.86 7.99
N ASP A 62 5.29 -18.75 9.23
CA ASP A 62 5.32 -19.88 10.18
C ASP A 62 4.44 -21.05 9.72
N THR A 63 3.31 -20.75 9.08
CA THR A 63 2.38 -21.76 8.56
C THR A 63 2.86 -22.38 7.24
N HIS A 64 3.43 -21.58 6.34
CA HIS A 64 3.76 -21.97 4.96
C HIS A 64 5.26 -22.15 4.70
N LEU A 65 6.12 -21.81 5.67
CA LEU A 65 7.60 -21.86 5.61
C LEU A 65 8.22 -21.02 4.49
N VAL A 66 7.49 -20.00 4.05
CA VAL A 66 7.86 -19.01 3.02
C VAL A 66 6.99 -17.77 3.20
N LEU A 67 7.50 -16.59 2.88
CA LEU A 67 6.66 -15.39 2.79
C LEU A 67 5.58 -15.56 1.71
N PRO A 68 4.44 -14.87 1.79
CA PRO A 68 3.46 -14.91 0.71
C PRO A 68 4.07 -14.26 -0.53
N PRO A 69 3.92 -14.86 -1.73
CA PRO A 69 4.19 -14.14 -2.97
C PRO A 69 3.44 -12.81 -2.99
N ALA A 70 4.07 -11.75 -3.50
CA ALA A 70 3.37 -10.48 -3.69
C ALA A 70 2.23 -10.63 -4.69
N THR A 71 2.41 -11.50 -5.68
CA THR A 71 1.36 -11.89 -6.63
C THR A 71 1.45 -13.38 -6.97
N LEU A 72 0.30 -13.99 -7.27
CA LEU A 72 0.21 -15.30 -7.91
C LEU A 72 -0.53 -15.17 -9.24
N ASN A 73 0.11 -15.66 -10.29
CA ASN A 73 -0.28 -15.59 -11.68
C ASN A 73 -0.84 -14.22 -12.06
N PRO A 74 -0.04 -13.14 -11.92
CA PRO A 74 -0.47 -11.82 -12.32
C PRO A 74 -0.67 -11.77 -13.85
N SER A 75 -1.69 -11.05 -14.27
CA SER A 75 -1.79 -10.53 -15.63
C SER A 75 -0.72 -9.47 -15.84
N CYS A 76 -0.28 -9.26 -17.06
CA CYS A 76 0.68 -8.22 -17.40
C CYS A 76 0.46 -7.74 -18.82
N GLN A 77 0.79 -6.47 -19.08
CA GLN A 77 0.96 -6.01 -20.44
C GLN A 77 2.31 -6.53 -20.95
N GLY A 78 2.33 -7.26 -22.06
CA GLY A 78 3.59 -7.76 -22.64
C GLY A 78 4.11 -9.08 -22.04
N CYS A 79 3.29 -9.85 -21.29
CA CYS A 79 3.68 -11.17 -20.77
C CYS A 79 4.15 -12.16 -21.85
N ASP A 80 3.71 -11.93 -23.08
CA ASP A 80 4.06 -12.66 -24.29
C ASP A 80 5.53 -12.53 -24.67
N ALA A 81 6.22 -11.48 -24.20
CA ALA A 81 7.59 -11.15 -24.61
C ALA A 81 8.71 -11.53 -23.61
N SER A 82 8.45 -12.23 -22.49
CA SER A 82 9.52 -12.49 -21.49
C SER A 82 9.22 -13.59 -20.43
N PRO A 83 10.15 -13.95 -19.51
CA PRO A 83 10.54 -15.30 -19.03
C PRO A 83 9.50 -16.07 -18.18
N TYR A 84 8.25 -15.64 -18.19
CA TYR A 84 7.14 -16.36 -17.58
C TYR A 84 6.87 -17.67 -18.35
N PRO A 85 6.72 -18.81 -17.67
CA PRO A 85 6.30 -20.05 -18.31
C PRO A 85 5.04 -19.84 -19.15
N ALA A 86 4.97 -20.44 -20.35
CA ALA A 86 3.79 -20.35 -21.22
C ALA A 86 2.48 -20.77 -20.51
N THR A 87 2.58 -21.66 -19.50
CA THR A 87 1.47 -22.08 -18.65
C THR A 87 0.86 -20.97 -17.79
N LEU A 88 1.56 -19.86 -17.55
CA LEU A 88 1.00 -18.70 -16.85
C LEU A 88 0.04 -17.90 -17.72
N LYS A 89 0.26 -17.86 -19.04
CA LYS A 89 -0.62 -17.19 -20.01
C LYS A 89 -2.05 -17.72 -19.91
N ASP A 90 -2.17 -19.03 -19.77
CA ASP A 90 -3.45 -19.74 -19.71
C ASP A 90 -4.00 -19.86 -18.27
N ASN A 91 -3.33 -19.24 -17.28
CA ASN A 91 -3.61 -19.45 -15.87
C ASN A 91 -3.57 -18.17 -15.03
N ILE A 92 -3.99 -17.03 -15.57
CA ILE A 92 -4.07 -15.77 -14.81
C ILE A 92 -5.00 -15.91 -13.62
N ARG A 93 -4.58 -15.38 -12.46
CA ARG A 93 -5.37 -15.36 -11.23
C ARG A 93 -5.44 -13.99 -10.56
N ASN A 94 -4.42 -13.15 -10.72
CA ASN A 94 -4.35 -11.83 -10.07
C ASN A 94 -4.50 -11.85 -8.55
N ILE A 95 -4.09 -12.94 -7.91
CA ILE A 95 -4.09 -13.03 -6.46
C ILE A 95 -2.95 -12.18 -5.92
N THR A 96 -3.23 -11.33 -4.94
CA THR A 96 -2.23 -10.51 -4.26
C THR A 96 -1.77 -11.18 -2.97
N GLY A 97 -0.59 -10.80 -2.49
CA GLY A 97 -0.13 -11.18 -1.17
C GLY A 97 -1.04 -10.68 -0.03
N HIS A 98 -1.77 -9.58 -0.25
CA HIS A 98 -2.77 -9.08 0.71
C HIS A 98 -3.90 -10.08 0.95
N LEU A 99 -4.37 -10.74 -0.10
CA LEU A 99 -5.41 -11.78 0.01
C LEU A 99 -4.90 -12.99 0.81
N LEU A 100 -3.65 -13.38 0.60
CA LEU A 100 -3.05 -14.55 1.24
C LEU A 100 -2.86 -14.38 2.75
N ILE A 101 -2.76 -13.14 3.23
CA ILE A 101 -2.58 -12.84 4.66
C ILE A 101 -3.89 -12.54 5.41
N LEU A 102 -5.04 -12.48 4.72
CA LEU A 102 -6.33 -12.19 5.34
C LEU A 102 -6.70 -13.08 6.53
N PRO A 103 -6.43 -14.41 6.52
CA PRO A 103 -6.72 -15.26 7.69
C PRO A 103 -5.96 -14.84 8.95
N PHE A 104 -4.78 -14.23 8.78
CA PHE A 104 -3.93 -13.77 9.87
C PHE A 104 -4.24 -12.31 10.28
N LEU A 105 -5.24 -11.69 9.66
CA LEU A 105 -5.71 -10.32 9.90
C LEU A 105 -7.16 -10.28 10.38
N GLU A 106 -7.65 -11.37 10.97
CA GLU A 106 -9.06 -11.50 11.41
C GLU A 106 -10.07 -11.35 10.24
N GLN A 107 -9.63 -11.58 9.00
CA GLN A 107 -10.47 -11.57 7.79
C GLN A 107 -10.71 -12.98 7.22
N GLY A 108 -10.63 -14.01 8.08
CA GLY A 108 -10.81 -15.42 7.69
C GLY A 108 -12.16 -15.69 7.01
N ALA A 109 -13.24 -15.09 7.50
CA ALA A 109 -14.58 -15.27 6.91
C ALA A 109 -14.69 -14.74 5.47
N MET A 110 -13.94 -13.69 5.12
CA MET A 110 -13.86 -13.20 3.74
C MET A 110 -12.97 -14.10 2.90
N HIS A 111 -11.81 -14.49 3.43
CA HIS A 111 -10.88 -15.39 2.76
C HIS A 111 -11.54 -16.72 2.38
N ASP A 112 -12.34 -17.32 3.26
CA ASP A 112 -13.01 -18.60 3.03
C ASP A 112 -14.09 -18.55 1.94
N GLN A 113 -14.56 -17.35 1.58
CA GLN A 113 -15.48 -17.14 0.45
C GLN A 113 -14.75 -17.05 -0.89
N LEU A 114 -13.44 -16.85 -0.89
CA LEU A 114 -12.63 -16.75 -2.10
C LEU A 114 -12.19 -18.14 -2.57
N ASP A 115 -12.31 -18.38 -3.87
CA ASP A 115 -11.77 -19.58 -4.52
C ASP A 115 -10.54 -19.20 -5.36
N PHE A 116 -9.36 -19.48 -4.79
CA PHE A 116 -8.06 -19.20 -5.38
C PHE A 116 -7.76 -20.04 -6.64
N ARG A 117 -8.61 -21.01 -6.99
CA ARG A 117 -8.52 -21.73 -8.26
C ARG A 117 -8.99 -20.88 -9.43
N PHE A 118 -9.68 -19.77 -9.17
CA PHE A 118 -10.24 -18.87 -10.17
C PHE A 118 -9.66 -17.44 -10.06
N PRO A 119 -9.82 -16.60 -11.10
CA PRO A 119 -9.29 -15.24 -11.08
C PRO A 119 -9.98 -14.31 -10.08
N MET A 120 -9.25 -13.27 -9.66
CA MET A 120 -9.75 -12.16 -8.84
C MET A 120 -10.38 -11.03 -9.67
N GLY A 121 -10.48 -11.18 -10.99
CA GLY A 121 -11.07 -10.21 -11.90
C GLY A 121 -11.09 -10.70 -13.35
N LEU A 122 -11.77 -9.97 -14.24
CA LEU A 122 -12.02 -10.34 -15.64
C LEU A 122 -10.84 -10.06 -16.62
N CYS A 123 -9.60 -10.25 -16.20
CA CYS A 123 -8.41 -9.92 -16.98
C CYS A 123 -7.84 -11.11 -17.79
N SER A 124 -7.31 -10.86 -18.98
CA SER A 124 -6.72 -11.89 -19.87
C SER A 124 -5.30 -11.55 -20.31
N ALA A 125 -4.51 -12.60 -20.61
CA ALA A 125 -3.12 -12.50 -21.05
C ALA A 125 -3.01 -12.21 -22.55
N ALA A 126 -4.06 -12.55 -23.32
CA ALA A 126 -4.00 -12.70 -24.76
C ALA A 126 -4.59 -11.48 -25.48
N ASP A 127 -3.87 -10.37 -25.48
CA ASP A 127 -4.12 -9.24 -26.39
C ASP A 127 -5.31 -8.33 -26.04
N GLY A 128 -5.52 -8.02 -24.75
CA GLY A 128 -6.39 -6.91 -24.32
C GLY A 128 -7.90 -7.02 -24.62
N ASP A 129 -8.31 -7.94 -25.48
CA ASP A 129 -9.65 -7.94 -26.12
C ASP A 129 -10.49 -9.19 -25.83
N THR A 130 -9.91 -10.27 -25.29
CA THR A 130 -10.68 -11.49 -24.95
C THR A 130 -10.65 -11.72 -23.44
N PRO A 131 -11.70 -11.34 -22.68
CA PRO A 131 -11.77 -11.61 -21.24
C PRO A 131 -11.60 -13.12 -20.96
N PRO A 132 -11.05 -13.50 -19.80
CA PRO A 132 -11.23 -14.87 -19.31
C PRO A 132 -12.74 -15.12 -19.21
N ASP A 133 -13.16 -16.38 -19.34
CA ASP A 133 -14.58 -16.70 -19.28
C ASP A 133 -15.18 -16.13 -17.98
N ALA A 134 -16.02 -15.10 -18.10
CA ALA A 134 -16.42 -14.25 -16.95
C ALA A 134 -17.14 -15.04 -15.85
N THR A 135 -17.56 -16.27 -16.18
CA THR A 135 -18.20 -17.20 -15.25
C THR A 135 -17.24 -17.68 -14.15
N ASP A 136 -15.92 -17.67 -14.41
CA ASP A 136 -14.94 -18.19 -13.46
C ASP A 136 -14.61 -17.20 -12.33
N ALA A 137 -14.58 -15.89 -12.61
CA ALA A 137 -14.20 -14.87 -11.61
C ALA A 137 -15.39 -14.28 -10.81
N ALA A 138 -16.63 -14.52 -11.25
CA ALA A 138 -17.83 -13.84 -10.73
C ALA A 138 -18.01 -13.98 -9.21
N ASN A 139 -17.75 -15.16 -8.65
CA ASN A 139 -17.90 -15.39 -7.21
C ASN A 139 -16.86 -14.59 -6.40
N ASN A 140 -15.60 -14.61 -6.82
CA ASN A 140 -14.54 -13.85 -6.15
C ASN A 140 -14.81 -12.34 -6.26
N MET A 141 -15.24 -11.87 -7.43
CA MET A 141 -15.61 -10.47 -7.63
C MET A 141 -16.76 -10.04 -6.71
N ALA A 142 -17.80 -10.86 -6.56
CA ALA A 142 -18.91 -10.55 -5.68
C ALA A 142 -18.48 -10.37 -4.20
N VAL A 143 -17.41 -11.04 -3.77
CA VAL A 143 -16.84 -10.90 -2.42
C VAL A 143 -16.01 -9.62 -2.28
N LEU A 144 -15.25 -9.26 -3.33
CA LEU A 144 -14.24 -8.20 -3.28
C LEU A 144 -14.77 -6.81 -3.67
N GLN A 145 -15.79 -6.75 -4.54
CA GLN A 145 -16.36 -5.50 -5.01
C GLN A 145 -17.02 -4.73 -3.85
N GLY A 146 -16.53 -3.51 -3.60
CA GLY A 146 -17.00 -2.65 -2.52
C GLY A 146 -16.51 -3.04 -1.13
N ALA A 147 -15.75 -4.14 -1.00
CA ALA A 147 -15.17 -4.54 0.28
C ALA A 147 -14.08 -3.54 0.71
N ARG A 148 -14.13 -3.11 1.96
CA ARG A 148 -13.13 -2.24 2.58
C ARG A 148 -12.60 -2.89 3.84
N ILE A 149 -11.28 -2.87 3.99
CA ILE A 149 -10.58 -3.32 5.17
C ILE A 149 -9.83 -2.11 5.71
N ASP A 150 -10.32 -1.53 6.81
CA ASP A 150 -9.75 -0.32 7.40
C ASP A 150 -8.25 -0.46 7.73
N LEU A 151 -7.79 -1.69 8.00
CA LEU A 151 -6.39 -2.00 8.21
C LEU A 151 -5.51 -1.64 7.00
N PHE A 152 -6.04 -1.72 5.77
CA PHE A 152 -5.31 -1.40 4.55
C PHE A 152 -5.38 0.06 4.14
N ALA A 153 -6.13 0.90 4.87
CA ALA A 153 -6.27 2.31 4.57
C ALA A 153 -5.59 3.17 5.64
N CYS A 154 -4.68 4.06 5.22
CA CYS A 154 -4.10 5.04 6.12
C CYS A 154 -5.10 6.20 6.32
N PRO A 155 -5.52 6.53 7.55
CA PRO A 155 -6.48 7.62 7.83
C PRO A 155 -6.05 9.02 7.41
N SER A 156 -4.77 9.22 7.08
CA SER A 156 -4.27 10.49 6.53
C SER A 156 -4.47 10.60 5.01
N ASP A 157 -4.92 9.53 4.35
CA ASP A 157 -5.17 9.52 2.91
C ASP A 157 -6.63 9.83 2.56
N PRO A 158 -6.93 10.96 1.89
CA PRO A 158 -8.29 11.29 1.53
C PRO A 158 -8.77 10.60 0.24
N TYR A 159 -7.90 9.87 -0.49
CA TYR A 159 -8.16 9.41 -1.86
C TYR A 159 -8.58 7.94 -1.96
N ASP A 160 -9.58 7.53 -1.18
CA ASP A 160 -10.14 6.18 -1.19
C ASP A 160 -11.17 5.97 -2.33
N ASN A 161 -10.68 6.19 -3.56
CA ASN A 161 -11.44 5.99 -4.79
C ASN A 161 -11.43 4.50 -5.17
N LEU A 162 -12.60 4.00 -5.54
CA LEU A 162 -12.75 2.63 -6.02
C LEU A 162 -12.28 2.50 -7.46
N GLY A 163 -11.76 1.33 -7.81
CA GLY A 163 -11.27 1.04 -9.15
C GLY A 163 -12.39 1.06 -10.20
N THR A 164 -12.05 1.40 -11.43
CA THR A 164 -13.01 1.61 -12.52
C THR A 164 -12.68 0.85 -13.81
N ALA A 165 -11.62 0.02 -13.83
CA ALA A 165 -11.25 -0.73 -15.02
C ALA A 165 -12.06 -2.02 -15.10
N THR A 166 -12.85 -2.11 -16.17
CA THR A 166 -13.71 -3.25 -16.50
C THR A 166 -13.16 -4.09 -17.66
N THR A 167 -12.16 -3.59 -18.39
CA THR A 167 -11.56 -4.24 -19.57
C THR A 167 -10.03 -4.23 -19.48
N ASP A 168 -9.36 -4.97 -20.37
CA ASP A 168 -7.91 -5.02 -20.59
C ASP A 168 -7.13 -6.05 -19.72
N TRP A 169 -5.82 -5.81 -19.53
CA TRP A 169 -4.92 -6.62 -18.72
C TRP A 169 -5.18 -6.51 -17.22
N TYR A 170 -5.91 -5.50 -16.73
CA TYR A 170 -6.08 -5.26 -15.30
C TYR A 170 -7.53 -4.91 -14.98
N HIS A 171 -8.25 -5.86 -14.40
CA HIS A 171 -9.63 -5.65 -13.96
C HIS A 171 -9.67 -5.23 -12.48
N ASN A 172 -10.41 -4.16 -12.17
CA ASN A 172 -10.57 -3.68 -10.79
C ASN A 172 -11.88 -2.90 -10.57
N GLU A 173 -12.96 -3.28 -11.27
CA GLU A 173 -14.27 -2.65 -11.13
C GLU A 173 -14.76 -2.70 -9.68
N ASN A 174 -14.86 -1.55 -9.02
CA ASN A 174 -15.32 -1.37 -7.64
C ASN A 174 -14.39 -1.94 -6.53
N TYR A 175 -13.09 -2.07 -6.80
CA TYR A 175 -12.13 -2.59 -5.81
C TYR A 175 -11.55 -1.44 -4.98
N ALA A 176 -11.27 -1.67 -3.69
CA ALA A 176 -10.65 -0.65 -2.83
C ALA A 176 -9.11 -0.69 -2.91
N ARG A 177 -8.49 0.48 -2.90
CA ARG A 177 -7.02 0.64 -2.87
C ARG A 177 -6.46 0.23 -1.51
N THR A 178 -5.15 0.10 -1.45
CA THR A 178 -4.40 -0.04 -0.20
C THR A 178 -3.35 1.06 -0.10
N SER A 179 -3.16 1.58 1.12
CA SER A 179 -2.05 2.47 1.45
C SER A 179 -0.76 1.69 1.72
N TYR A 180 -0.75 0.36 1.67
CA TYR A 180 0.41 -0.47 2.01
C TYR A 180 0.75 -1.40 0.85
N GLY A 181 1.86 -1.13 0.16
CA GLY A 181 2.27 -1.85 -1.04
C GLY A 181 3.52 -2.71 -0.85
N PHE A 182 3.63 -3.73 -1.70
CA PHE A 182 4.85 -4.51 -1.86
C PHE A 182 5.90 -3.70 -2.61
N ILE A 183 7.17 -3.92 -2.25
CA ILE A 183 8.27 -3.09 -2.73
C ILE A 183 9.27 -3.88 -3.58
N ALA A 184 9.89 -3.19 -4.53
CA ALA A 184 11.04 -3.63 -5.28
C ALA A 184 12.08 -2.50 -5.38
N SER A 185 13.35 -2.85 -5.61
CA SER A 185 14.44 -1.89 -5.78
C SER A 185 14.18 -1.02 -7.02
N ASP A 186 14.41 -1.60 -8.21
CA ASP A 186 14.42 -0.88 -9.49
C ASP A 186 13.34 -1.37 -10.45
N TRP A 187 12.55 -2.37 -10.04
CA TRP A 187 11.54 -3.01 -10.88
C TRP A 187 10.13 -2.48 -10.61
N ASN A 188 9.33 -2.53 -11.66
CA ASN A 188 7.90 -2.23 -11.66
C ASN A 188 7.15 -3.33 -12.43
N ASP A 189 5.83 -3.22 -12.54
CA ASP A 189 4.97 -4.25 -13.15
C ASP A 189 5.35 -4.67 -14.59
N TYR A 190 6.15 -3.86 -15.31
CA TYR A 190 6.66 -4.18 -16.66
C TYR A 190 7.99 -4.92 -16.65
N SER A 191 8.58 -5.11 -15.47
CA SER A 191 9.93 -5.62 -15.29
C SER A 191 9.92 -7.13 -15.10
N THR A 192 10.74 -7.80 -15.90
CA THR A 192 10.84 -9.27 -15.89
C THR A 192 11.57 -9.83 -14.68
N GLY A 193 12.29 -8.97 -13.94
CA GLY A 193 12.95 -9.32 -12.69
C GLY A 193 12.00 -9.59 -11.52
N LEU A 194 10.72 -9.20 -11.62
CA LEU A 194 9.73 -9.50 -10.59
C LEU A 194 9.38 -10.99 -10.51
N TYR A 195 9.54 -11.74 -11.61
CA TYR A 195 9.38 -13.19 -11.55
C TYR A 195 10.43 -13.79 -10.61
N TRP A 196 9.96 -14.38 -9.51
CA TRP A 196 10.83 -14.76 -8.40
C TRP A 196 11.91 -15.77 -8.78
N GLN A 197 11.57 -16.68 -9.69
CA GLN A 197 12.47 -17.73 -10.21
C GLN A 197 13.19 -17.31 -11.50
N GLY A 198 12.99 -16.08 -11.96
CA GLY A 198 13.60 -15.56 -13.18
C GLY A 198 15.10 -15.33 -13.04
N SER A 199 15.83 -15.49 -14.13
CA SER A 199 17.28 -15.25 -14.18
C SER A 199 17.66 -13.78 -13.93
N SER A 200 16.77 -12.84 -14.27
CA SER A 200 16.93 -11.41 -13.97
C SER A 200 16.83 -11.11 -12.47
N ASN A 201 16.22 -11.99 -11.67
CA ASN A 201 16.09 -11.85 -10.23
C ASN A 201 17.36 -12.35 -9.52
N SER A 202 18.49 -11.66 -9.71
CA SER A 202 19.77 -12.02 -9.09
C SER A 202 19.79 -11.71 -7.59
N SER A 203 20.64 -12.38 -6.80
CA SER A 203 20.77 -12.12 -5.36
C SER A 203 21.03 -10.64 -5.03
N SER A 204 21.75 -9.93 -5.91
CA SER A 204 22.13 -8.53 -5.74
C SER A 204 21.01 -7.50 -5.99
N MET A 205 19.87 -7.92 -6.53
CA MET A 205 18.74 -7.02 -6.84
C MET A 205 17.41 -7.54 -6.28
N ARG A 206 17.45 -8.70 -5.61
CA ARG A 206 16.28 -9.47 -5.22
C ARG A 206 15.56 -8.78 -4.05
N PRO A 207 14.29 -8.36 -4.25
CA PRO A 207 13.43 -7.97 -3.13
C PRO A 207 13.00 -9.19 -2.31
N ALA A 208 12.32 -9.01 -1.18
CA ALA A 208 11.80 -10.13 -0.37
C ALA A 208 10.63 -10.87 -1.04
N PHE A 209 9.92 -10.19 -1.94
CA PHE A 209 8.72 -10.69 -2.61
C PHE A 209 8.89 -10.69 -4.11
N GLY A 210 8.13 -11.52 -4.82
CA GLY A 210 8.02 -11.45 -6.27
C GLY A 210 6.72 -12.01 -6.79
N ASP A 211 6.64 -12.11 -8.10
CA ASP A 211 5.58 -12.80 -8.80
C ASP A 211 5.86 -14.30 -8.74
N ASN A 212 4.84 -15.07 -8.32
CA ASN A 212 4.90 -16.54 -8.22
C ASN A 212 5.98 -17.08 -7.27
N GLY A 213 6.44 -16.26 -6.33
CA GLY A 213 7.38 -16.69 -5.30
C GLY A 213 7.76 -15.55 -4.36
N ALA A 214 8.41 -15.93 -3.27
CA ALA A 214 8.93 -15.00 -2.27
C ALA A 214 10.08 -15.66 -1.51
N ALA A 215 10.78 -14.86 -0.71
CA ALA A 215 11.86 -15.30 0.16
C ALA A 215 11.34 -16.11 1.35
N LYS A 216 12.18 -16.99 1.85
CA LYS A 216 12.11 -17.45 3.24
C LYS A 216 12.92 -16.48 4.11
N PHE A 217 12.66 -16.42 5.41
CA PHE A 217 13.46 -15.54 6.28
C PHE A 217 14.96 -15.85 6.24
N ARG A 218 15.34 -17.11 6.07
CA ARG A 218 16.75 -17.51 5.91
C ARG A 218 17.40 -16.99 4.60
N ASP A 219 16.59 -16.65 3.60
CA ASP A 219 17.07 -16.16 2.31
C ASP A 219 17.33 -14.63 2.38
N ILE A 220 16.93 -13.97 3.48
CA ILE A 220 17.22 -12.56 3.79
C ILE A 220 18.53 -12.50 4.58
N THR A 221 19.65 -12.53 3.86
CA THR A 221 21.00 -12.60 4.44
C THR A 221 21.54 -11.25 4.88
N ASP A 222 21.02 -10.14 4.36
CA ASP A 222 21.45 -8.78 4.74
C ASP A 222 20.86 -8.35 6.11
N GLY A 223 19.99 -9.19 6.68
CA GLY A 223 19.42 -9.04 8.01
C GLY A 223 17.96 -8.60 7.98
N LEU A 224 17.12 -9.30 8.75
CA LEU A 224 15.69 -9.00 8.84
C LEU A 224 15.40 -7.57 9.32
N SER A 225 16.25 -7.01 10.18
CA SER A 225 16.12 -5.62 10.66
C SER A 225 16.57 -4.57 9.65
N SER A 226 17.23 -4.97 8.56
CA SER A 226 17.80 -4.05 7.55
C SER A 226 17.16 -4.21 6.17
N SER A 227 16.23 -5.17 6.00
CA SER A 227 15.48 -5.36 4.76
C SER A 227 14.01 -4.96 4.93
N ILE A 228 13.55 -4.01 4.11
CA ILE A 228 12.15 -3.61 4.00
C ILE A 228 11.35 -4.73 3.33
N LEU A 229 10.14 -4.96 3.84
CA LEU A 229 9.16 -5.87 3.26
C LEU A 229 8.06 -5.11 2.50
N MET A 230 7.47 -4.10 3.14
CA MET A 230 6.39 -3.29 2.59
C MET A 230 6.52 -1.85 3.08
N CYS A 231 5.88 -0.93 2.37
CA CYS A 231 5.83 0.46 2.82
C CYS A 231 4.49 1.10 2.46
N GLU A 232 4.28 2.28 3.04
CA GLU A 232 3.16 3.12 2.68
C GLU A 232 3.28 3.62 1.23
N THR A 233 2.14 3.81 0.58
CA THR A 233 1.99 4.54 -0.69
C THR A 233 0.73 5.42 -0.64
N PRO A 234 0.73 6.60 -1.27
CA PRO A 234 -0.49 7.38 -1.42
C PRO A 234 -1.50 6.62 -2.28
N MET A 235 -2.76 6.66 -1.89
CA MET A 235 -3.89 6.18 -2.69
C MET A 235 -4.23 7.16 -3.82
N GLU A 236 -3.72 8.39 -3.83
CA GLU A 236 -3.82 9.28 -4.98
C GLU A 236 -3.02 8.70 -6.16
N LYS A 237 -3.68 8.52 -7.30
CA LYS A 237 -3.07 8.02 -8.54
C LYS A 237 -3.58 8.82 -9.73
N GLN A 238 -2.82 8.80 -10.83
CA GLN A 238 -3.17 9.52 -12.07
C GLN A 238 -4.53 9.08 -12.65
N SER A 239 -4.89 7.80 -12.50
CA SER A 239 -6.13 7.19 -12.95
C SER A 239 -6.77 6.38 -11.81
N ALA A 240 -8.11 6.32 -11.75
CA ALA A 240 -8.83 5.42 -10.84
C ALA A 240 -8.55 3.94 -11.13
N SER A 241 -8.11 3.60 -12.34
CA SER A 241 -7.72 2.24 -12.73
C SER A 241 -6.37 1.77 -12.15
N TYR A 242 -5.56 2.68 -11.61
CA TYR A 242 -4.22 2.37 -11.11
C TYR A 242 -4.25 1.95 -9.64
N GLY A 243 -3.53 0.88 -9.30
CA GLY A 243 -3.39 0.37 -7.94
C GLY A 243 -2.39 1.12 -7.05
N PRO A 244 -1.91 0.47 -5.98
CA PRO A 244 -2.21 -0.91 -5.62
C PRO A 244 -3.65 -1.09 -5.09
N PHE A 245 -4.31 -2.14 -5.54
CA PHE A 245 -5.54 -2.67 -4.94
C PHE A 245 -5.18 -3.90 -4.12
N TRP A 246 -5.78 -4.05 -2.94
CA TRP A 246 -5.51 -5.23 -2.13
C TRP A 246 -6.23 -6.48 -2.67
N GLY A 247 -7.40 -6.30 -3.31
CA GLY A 247 -8.24 -7.43 -3.75
C GLY A 247 -7.86 -8.07 -5.09
N ALA A 248 -7.05 -7.40 -5.91
CA ALA A 248 -6.59 -7.97 -7.18
C ALA A 248 -5.31 -7.28 -7.64
N TYR A 249 -4.44 -8.03 -8.32
CA TYR A 249 -3.30 -7.44 -9.01
C TYR A 249 -3.77 -6.53 -10.16
N THR A 250 -3.15 -5.36 -10.24
CA THR A 250 -3.43 -4.35 -11.27
C THR A 250 -2.15 -3.64 -11.67
N HIS A 251 -2.22 -2.82 -12.71
CA HIS A 251 -1.19 -1.83 -12.97
C HIS A 251 -0.89 -1.00 -11.70
N THR A 252 0.38 -0.68 -11.51
CA THR A 252 0.94 0.12 -10.42
C THR A 252 0.91 -0.55 -9.04
N PHE A 253 1.02 -1.88 -9.02
CA PHE A 253 1.00 -2.67 -7.79
C PHE A 253 2.35 -2.62 -7.06
N TRP A 254 3.45 -2.74 -7.81
CA TRP A 254 4.80 -2.76 -7.25
C TRP A 254 5.34 -1.37 -6.96
N LEU A 255 5.79 -1.14 -5.72
CA LEU A 255 6.42 0.12 -5.32
C LEU A 255 7.92 0.07 -5.61
N GLN A 256 8.39 0.98 -6.45
CA GLN A 256 9.79 1.05 -6.89
C GLN A 256 10.55 2.07 -6.01
N MET A 257 11.35 1.56 -5.07
CA MET A 257 12.11 2.42 -4.13
C MET A 257 13.17 3.27 -4.83
N SER A 258 13.69 2.84 -5.98
CA SER A 258 14.62 3.62 -6.81
C SER A 258 14.02 4.89 -7.41
N ARG A 259 12.76 5.22 -7.14
CA ARG A 259 12.13 6.48 -7.53
C ARG A 259 12.13 7.53 -6.41
N GLY A 260 12.50 7.15 -5.19
CA GLY A 260 12.40 8.00 -4.01
C GLY A 260 11.00 7.98 -3.40
N ILE A 261 10.87 8.60 -2.23
CA ILE A 261 9.63 8.69 -1.46
C ILE A 261 8.90 9.99 -1.83
N ASN A 262 7.56 9.97 -1.93
CA ASN A 262 6.72 11.14 -2.23
C ASN A 262 7.13 11.91 -3.50
N THR A 263 7.83 11.28 -4.43
CA THR A 263 8.22 11.90 -5.70
C THR A 263 6.99 11.99 -6.63
N ALA A 264 7.03 12.77 -7.72
CA ALA A 264 5.98 12.86 -8.76
C ALA A 264 6.38 12.13 -10.07
N HIS A 265 5.41 11.57 -10.82
CA HIS A 265 5.71 10.88 -12.10
C HIS A 265 6.10 11.92 -13.16
N SER A 266 7.00 11.58 -14.09
CA SER A 266 7.74 12.51 -14.97
C SER A 266 6.95 13.74 -15.46
N PRO A 267 7.60 14.91 -15.63
CA PRO A 267 6.96 16.13 -16.10
C PRO A 267 6.21 15.94 -17.44
N PRO A 268 5.06 16.60 -17.67
CA PRO A 268 4.51 17.75 -16.92
C PRO A 268 3.39 17.42 -15.92
N ASP A 269 3.15 16.16 -15.56
CA ASP A 269 2.02 15.78 -14.70
C ASP A 269 2.33 16.01 -13.20
N PRO A 270 1.57 16.84 -12.48
CA PRO A 270 1.81 17.15 -11.07
C PRO A 270 1.27 16.08 -10.09
N ARG A 271 0.59 15.02 -10.56
CA ARG A 271 -0.02 14.02 -9.67
C ARG A 271 1.01 13.01 -9.13
N PRO A 272 0.92 12.60 -7.85
CA PRO A 272 1.77 11.57 -7.29
C PRO A 272 1.50 10.20 -7.94
N TYR A 273 2.49 9.76 -8.71
CA TYR A 273 2.95 8.40 -8.92
C TYR A 273 2.06 7.16 -8.92
N ALA A 274 2.15 6.46 -10.04
CA ALA A 274 1.91 5.02 -10.18
C ALA A 274 2.67 4.16 -9.14
N TRP A 275 4.02 4.12 -9.20
CA TRP A 275 4.85 3.14 -8.47
C TRP A 275 5.62 3.68 -7.26
N THR A 276 5.36 4.88 -6.75
CA THR A 276 6.23 5.45 -5.70
C THR A 276 5.76 5.10 -4.29
N PRO A 277 6.70 4.76 -3.40
CA PRO A 277 6.46 4.70 -1.96
C PRO A 277 6.19 6.11 -1.41
N GLY A 278 5.34 6.24 -0.41
CA GLY A 278 4.99 7.57 0.10
C GLY A 278 3.80 7.57 1.05
N SER A 279 3.51 8.74 1.61
CA SER A 279 2.34 8.92 2.43
C SER A 279 1.94 10.39 2.45
N ASN A 280 0.73 10.68 2.94
CA ASN A 280 0.30 12.04 3.25
C ASN A 280 0.80 12.54 4.62
N HIS A 281 1.63 11.75 5.31
CA HIS A 281 2.33 12.21 6.50
C HIS A 281 3.44 13.21 6.11
N PRO A 282 3.69 14.25 6.92
CA PRO A 282 4.78 15.18 6.65
C PRO A 282 6.15 14.49 6.63
N GLY A 283 6.89 14.66 5.51
CA GLY A 283 8.32 14.39 5.40
C GLY A 283 8.74 12.96 5.06
N GLY A 284 7.82 12.06 4.71
CA GLY A 284 8.16 10.68 4.37
C GLY A 284 7.02 9.68 4.49
N CYS A 285 7.37 8.42 4.72
CA CYS A 285 6.41 7.32 4.87
C CYS A 285 6.92 6.24 5.83
N ASN A 286 6.02 5.45 6.39
CA ASN A 286 6.39 4.31 7.24
C ASN A 286 6.66 3.07 6.37
N ALA A 287 7.65 2.28 6.77
CA ALA A 287 8.01 1.01 6.15
C ALA A 287 8.18 -0.07 7.23
N ILE A 288 7.79 -1.29 6.89
CA ILE A 288 7.97 -2.45 7.76
C ILE A 288 9.14 -3.30 7.29
N PHE A 289 9.92 -3.78 8.24
CA PHE A 289 11.13 -4.56 8.04
C PHE A 289 10.87 -6.05 8.27
N GLY A 290 11.81 -6.88 7.82
CA GLY A 290 11.79 -8.34 7.95
C GLY A 290 11.58 -8.84 9.37
N ASP A 291 12.04 -8.10 10.38
CA ASP A 291 11.91 -8.43 11.79
C ASP A 291 10.57 -7.96 12.41
N GLY A 292 9.70 -7.33 11.62
CA GLY A 292 8.43 -6.77 12.06
C GLY A 292 8.53 -5.37 12.68
N SER A 293 9.74 -4.79 12.75
CA SER A 293 9.91 -3.40 13.15
C SER A 293 9.38 -2.44 12.09
N VAL A 294 8.86 -1.28 12.52
CA VAL A 294 8.34 -0.25 11.62
C VAL A 294 9.16 1.01 11.82
N HIS A 295 9.74 1.50 10.74
CA HIS A 295 10.58 2.70 10.71
C HIS A 295 9.98 3.73 9.76
N PHE A 296 10.20 5.00 10.07
CA PHE A 296 9.83 6.08 9.19
C PHE A 296 11.00 6.44 8.28
N LEU A 297 10.78 6.36 6.98
CA LEU A 297 11.75 6.71 5.96
C LEU A 297 11.49 8.14 5.49
N SER A 298 12.53 8.97 5.49
CA SER A 298 12.41 10.36 5.07
C SER A 298 12.37 10.48 3.55
N GLU A 299 11.60 11.44 3.04
CA GLU A 299 11.63 11.79 1.61
C GLU A 299 12.97 12.33 1.12
N THR A 300 13.87 12.72 2.04
CA THR A 300 15.24 13.13 1.72
C THR A 300 16.27 12.00 1.82
N THR A 301 15.86 10.78 2.17
CA THR A 301 16.77 9.63 2.26
C THR A 301 17.45 9.39 0.91
N ASN A 302 18.75 9.06 0.94
CA ASN A 302 19.52 8.80 -0.26
C ASN A 302 18.94 7.62 -1.05
N LEU A 303 18.88 7.76 -2.37
CA LEU A 303 18.26 6.76 -3.25
C LEU A 303 18.96 5.40 -3.21
N ASP A 304 20.28 5.38 -3.08
CA ASP A 304 21.05 4.14 -3.00
C ASP A 304 20.79 3.44 -1.66
N THR A 305 20.65 4.20 -0.56
CA THR A 305 20.18 3.65 0.72
C THR A 305 18.81 2.98 0.56
N LEU A 306 17.84 3.67 -0.07
CA LEU A 306 16.50 3.09 -0.31
C LEU A 306 16.57 1.80 -1.15
N ARG A 307 17.45 1.74 -2.16
CA ARG A 307 17.66 0.53 -2.97
C ARG A 307 18.21 -0.62 -2.14
N TYR A 308 19.27 -0.39 -1.38
CA TYR A 308 19.89 -1.45 -0.57
C TYR A 308 18.94 -1.98 0.50
N LEU A 309 18.14 -1.11 1.13
CA LEU A 309 17.11 -1.55 2.08
C LEU A 309 16.05 -2.48 1.47
N THR A 310 15.87 -2.49 0.15
CA THR A 310 14.94 -3.44 -0.49
C THR A 310 15.55 -4.77 -0.86
N ARG A 311 16.88 -4.84 -0.96
CA ARG A 311 17.60 -6.03 -1.43
C ARG A 311 17.86 -6.93 -0.23
N ILE A 312 17.72 -8.24 -0.43
CA ILE A 312 17.75 -9.20 0.69
C ILE A 312 19.05 -9.98 0.81
N GLY A 313 19.93 -9.91 -0.19
CA GLY A 313 21.19 -10.66 -0.19
C GLY A 313 22.24 -10.08 -1.14
N ASP A 314 22.39 -8.77 -1.15
CA ASP A 314 23.43 -8.08 -1.89
C ASP A 314 24.74 -7.90 -1.09
N GLY A 315 24.70 -8.15 0.22
CA GLY A 315 25.84 -8.08 1.13
C GLY A 315 26.09 -6.68 1.71
N GLU A 316 25.26 -5.69 1.38
CA GLU A 316 25.38 -4.30 1.85
C GLU A 316 24.50 -4.07 3.09
N ILE A 317 25.00 -4.45 4.27
CA ILE A 317 24.29 -4.28 5.54
C ILE A 317 24.33 -2.81 5.97
N LEU A 318 23.18 -2.14 5.92
CA LEU A 318 23.03 -0.75 6.36
C LEU A 318 22.82 -0.64 7.88
N GLY A 319 23.50 0.34 8.50
CA GLY A 319 23.48 0.57 9.96
C GLY A 319 22.46 1.58 10.47
N GLU A 320 22.41 2.79 9.88
CA GLU A 320 21.43 3.83 10.22
C GLU A 320 20.91 4.47 8.92
N TYR A 321 19.60 4.72 8.84
CA TYR A 321 18.88 5.20 7.65
C TYR A 321 17.68 6.08 8.00
#